data_AF-A0A938NTT2-F1
#
_entry.id   AF-A0A938NTT2-F1
#
_cell.length_a   1.000
_cell.length_b   1.000
_cell.length_c   1.000
_cell.angle_alpha   90.00
_cell.angle_beta   90.00
_cell.angle_gamma   90.00
#
_symmetry.space_group_name_H-M   'P 1'
#
loop_
_entity.id
_entity.type
_entity.pdbx_description
1 polymer ?
#
loop_
_entity_poly.entity_id
_entity_poly.type
_entity_poly.pdbx_seq_one_letter_code
_entity_poly.pdbx_strand_id
1 'polypeptide(L)'
;MRISRVYRYRRQVIAGLILPLLIWCVNSTAFAAPAPQDELRITIKAVEVKPDYIIVSYELVAPAADSYEVSLVLLREGSSSFRIPVRAASGDIGEGKFAGGVRQVRWEFGKDYPRGLSGEGFYFEISVSKVKSSNLLLYVGLGGLAAVGGAVALLAGGKKSEGTTSTPSPAELPMPPARPTN
;
A
#
# COMPACT_ATOMS: atom_id res chain seq x y z
N MET A 1 67.00 19.40 -16.97
CA MET A 1 66.96 18.24 -17.90
C MET A 1 65.78 18.45 -18.84
N ARG A 2 66.06 18.91 -20.06
CA ARG A 2 65.09 19.15 -21.14
C ARG A 2 64.93 17.85 -21.93
N ILE A 3 63.74 17.60 -22.50
CA ILE A 3 63.52 17.21 -23.90
C ILE A 3 62.00 17.21 -24.12
N SER A 4 61.54 18.21 -24.86
CA SER A 4 60.27 18.29 -25.57
C SER A 4 60.30 17.35 -26.78
N ARG A 5 59.26 16.53 -27.00
CA ARG A 5 59.01 15.87 -28.29
C ARG A 5 57.71 16.36 -28.89
N VAL A 6 57.87 17.12 -29.96
CA VAL A 6 56.85 17.46 -30.95
C VAL A 6 56.60 16.23 -31.80
N TYR A 7 55.35 15.77 -31.91
CA TYR A 7 54.94 14.86 -32.98
C TYR A 7 54.06 15.62 -33.98
N ARG A 8 54.68 16.02 -35.10
CA ARG A 8 53.95 16.34 -36.33
C ARG A 8 53.50 15.01 -36.94
N TYR A 9 52.20 14.78 -37.07
CA TYR A 9 51.71 13.71 -37.94
C TYR A 9 51.08 14.31 -39.20
N ARG A 10 51.58 13.80 -40.32
CA ARG A 10 51.46 14.31 -41.68
C ARG A 10 50.20 13.72 -42.32
N ARG A 11 49.42 14.56 -42.99
CA ARG A 11 48.33 14.19 -43.93
C ARG A 11 48.79 13.07 -44.87
N GLN A 12 47.98 12.02 -45.02
CA GLN A 12 47.85 11.28 -46.28
C GLN A 12 46.36 11.11 -46.60
N VAL A 13 46.05 11.32 -47.87
CA VAL A 13 44.73 11.33 -48.52
C VAL A 13 44.66 10.08 -49.39
N ILE A 14 43.74 9.14 -49.14
CA ILE A 14 43.25 8.10 -50.09
C ILE A 14 41.88 7.66 -49.50
N ALA A 15 40.67 8.00 -50.00
CA ALA A 15 40.02 7.85 -51.31
C ALA A 15 39.67 6.39 -51.69
N GLY A 16 38.39 6.00 -51.50
CA GLY A 16 37.73 4.81 -52.07
C GLY A 16 38.04 3.48 -51.35
N LEU A 17 37.20 2.45 -51.32
CA LEU A 17 36.05 2.09 -52.16
C LEU A 17 35.42 0.78 -51.57
N ILE A 18 34.08 0.69 -51.54
CA ILE A 18 33.21 -0.51 -51.60
C ILE A 18 33.37 -1.63 -50.55
N LEU A 19 32.35 -1.79 -49.69
CA LEU A 19 31.91 -3.10 -49.20
C LEU A 19 30.41 -3.08 -48.83
N PRO A 20 29.50 -3.63 -49.66
CA PRO A 20 28.18 -4.02 -49.19
C PRO A 20 28.08 -5.55 -49.27
N LEU A 21 28.09 -6.23 -48.13
CA LEU A 21 27.56 -7.59 -48.06
C LEU A 21 26.94 -7.85 -46.69
N LEU A 22 25.62 -7.60 -46.64
CA LEU A 22 24.60 -8.42 -45.98
C LEU A 22 25.08 -9.28 -44.80
N ILE A 23 25.22 -8.67 -43.62
CA ILE A 23 25.09 -9.38 -42.35
C ILE A 23 23.61 -9.34 -41.97
N TRP A 24 22.84 -10.25 -42.58
CA TRP A 24 21.56 -10.71 -42.04
C TRP A 24 21.86 -11.63 -40.85
N CYS A 25 22.04 -11.04 -39.67
CA CYS A 25 22.01 -11.77 -38.40
C CYS A 25 21.80 -10.78 -37.24
N VAL A 26 20.72 -10.00 -37.31
CA VAL A 26 20.13 -9.44 -36.09
C VAL A 26 18.80 -10.15 -35.91
N ASN A 27 18.88 -11.35 -35.34
CA ASN A 27 17.75 -11.94 -34.64
C ASN A 27 17.41 -10.95 -33.53
N SER A 28 16.48 -10.04 -33.81
CA SER A 28 15.98 -9.07 -32.85
C SER A 28 15.02 -9.81 -31.92
N THR A 29 15.55 -10.74 -31.13
CA THR A 29 14.95 -10.99 -29.82
C THR A 29 15.23 -9.73 -29.03
N ALA A 30 14.38 -8.72 -29.24
CA ALA A 30 14.23 -7.65 -28.29
C ALA A 30 13.97 -8.35 -26.96
N PHE A 31 15.00 -8.42 -26.12
CA PHE A 31 14.80 -8.60 -24.70
C PHE A 31 13.93 -7.42 -24.29
N ALA A 32 12.62 -7.61 -24.33
CA ALA A 32 11.72 -6.79 -23.56
C ALA A 32 12.23 -6.93 -22.13
N ALA A 33 12.86 -5.87 -21.62
CA ALA A 33 13.13 -5.79 -20.20
C ALA A 33 11.80 -6.14 -19.50
N PRO A 34 11.79 -7.08 -18.54
CA PRO A 34 10.57 -7.38 -17.83
C PRO A 34 10.02 -6.04 -17.35
N ALA A 35 8.77 -5.73 -17.72
CA ALA A 35 8.09 -4.52 -17.28
C ALA A 35 8.31 -4.40 -15.77
N PRO A 36 8.59 -3.18 -15.24
CA PRO A 36 8.84 -2.99 -13.83
C PRO A 36 7.67 -3.63 -13.08
N GLN A 37 7.92 -4.79 -12.48
CA GLN A 37 6.96 -5.46 -11.62
C GLN A 37 6.66 -4.44 -10.53
N ASP A 38 5.39 -4.26 -10.15
CA ASP A 38 4.98 -3.40 -9.04
C ASP A 38 5.76 -3.81 -7.79
N GLU A 39 6.94 -3.19 -7.61
CA GLU A 39 7.92 -3.65 -6.66
C GLU A 39 7.54 -3.07 -5.32
N LEU A 40 6.85 -3.89 -4.52
CA LEU A 40 6.53 -3.57 -3.16
C LEU A 40 7.75 -3.90 -2.29
N ARG A 41 8.40 -2.86 -1.78
CA ARG A 41 9.48 -2.97 -0.80
C ARG A 41 9.15 -2.13 0.42
N ILE A 42 9.30 -2.73 1.58
CA ILE A 42 9.21 -2.04 2.85
C ILE A 42 10.52 -2.11 3.60
N THR A 43 10.92 -1.01 4.23
CA THR A 43 12.13 -0.94 5.04
C THR A 43 11.86 -0.12 6.29
N ILE A 44 12.08 -0.72 7.45
CA ILE A 44 12.10 0.01 8.72
C ILE A 44 13.37 0.85 8.76
N LYS A 45 13.23 2.15 8.99
CA LYS A 45 14.34 3.11 9.03
C LYS A 45 14.83 3.36 10.44
N ALA A 46 13.91 3.46 11.39
CA ALA A 46 14.22 3.74 12.78
C ALA A 46 13.12 3.24 13.70
N VAL A 47 13.51 2.89 14.93
CA VAL A 47 12.59 2.60 16.03
C VAL A 47 13.03 3.44 17.22
N GLU A 48 12.14 4.30 17.71
CA GLU A 48 12.38 5.12 18.89
C GLU A 48 11.46 4.68 20.03
N VAL A 49 12.05 4.31 21.15
CA VAL A 49 11.31 3.94 22.36
C VAL A 49 11.18 5.17 23.26
N LYS A 50 9.95 5.55 23.59
CA LYS A 50 9.64 6.58 24.59
C LYS A 50 8.95 5.92 25.80
N PRO A 51 8.82 6.61 26.94
CA PRO A 51 8.22 6.03 28.14
C PRO A 51 6.80 5.50 27.94
N ASP A 52 5.96 6.19 27.15
CA ASP A 52 4.53 5.86 27.01
C ASP A 52 4.17 5.28 25.62
N TYR A 53 5.07 5.38 24.66
CA TYR A 53 4.83 4.96 23.28
C TYR A 53 6.12 4.63 22.52
N ILE A 54 5.99 3.92 21.41
CA ILE A 54 7.07 3.60 20.49
C ILE A 54 6.76 4.24 19.13
N ILE A 55 7.76 4.86 18.50
CA ILE A 55 7.65 5.34 17.12
C ILE A 55 8.43 4.39 16.21
N VAL A 56 7.75 3.84 15.21
CA VAL A 56 8.36 3.05 14.13
C VAL A 56 8.32 3.88 12.85
N SER A 57 9.50 4.27 12.36
CA SER A 57 9.64 4.97 11.08
C SER A 57 9.97 3.97 9.98
N TYR A 58 9.25 4.03 8.87
CA TYR A 58 9.44 3.11 7.73
C TYR A 58 9.32 3.83 6.39
N GLU A 59 9.81 3.19 5.34
CA GLU A 59 9.63 3.63 3.96
C GLU A 59 8.95 2.51 3.17
N LEU A 60 7.90 2.84 2.45
CA LEU A 60 7.20 1.94 1.53
C LEU A 60 7.44 2.42 0.09
N VAL A 61 8.23 1.66 -0.64
CA VAL A 61 8.42 1.82 -2.09
C VAL A 61 7.37 0.95 -2.77
N ALA A 62 6.38 1.59 -3.37
CA ALA A 62 5.30 0.95 -4.13
C ALA A 62 4.61 2.02 -5.03
N PRO A 63 3.76 1.65 -5.99
CA PRO A 63 2.98 2.61 -6.77
C PRO A 63 2.15 3.58 -5.91
N ALA A 64 2.40 4.88 -6.02
CA ALA A 64 1.73 5.92 -5.22
C ALA A 64 0.22 6.07 -5.49
N ALA A 65 -0.26 5.54 -6.61
CA ALA A 65 -1.68 5.59 -6.97
C ALA A 65 -2.53 4.60 -6.16
N ASP A 66 -1.93 3.50 -5.72
CA ASP A 66 -2.61 2.40 -5.04
C ASP A 66 -2.82 2.67 -3.55
N SER A 67 -3.76 1.93 -2.96
CA SER A 67 -3.97 1.89 -1.51
C SER A 67 -3.42 0.60 -0.93
N TYR A 68 -2.91 0.68 0.29
CA TYR A 68 -2.26 -0.43 0.99
C TYR A 68 -2.80 -0.52 2.41
N GLU A 69 -2.97 -1.75 2.89
CA GLU A 69 -3.20 -2.07 4.29
C GLU A 69 -1.84 -2.31 4.94
N VAL A 70 -1.48 -1.47 5.89
CA VAL A 70 -0.24 -1.54 6.67
C VAL A 70 -0.58 -2.01 8.07
N SER A 71 0.05 -3.11 8.50
CA SER A 71 -0.11 -3.65 9.86
C SER A 71 1.25 -3.89 10.50
N LEU A 72 1.30 -3.75 11.82
CA LEU A 72 2.52 -3.85 12.61
C LEU A 72 2.42 -5.03 13.57
N VAL A 73 3.47 -5.85 13.63
CA VAL A 73 3.57 -7.01 14.51
C VAL A 73 4.85 -6.91 15.32
N LEU A 74 4.75 -7.11 16.63
CA LEU A 74 5.89 -7.28 17.52
C LEU A 74 6.27 -8.77 17.57
N LEU A 75 7.54 -9.04 17.35
CA LEU A 75 8.15 -10.35 17.35
C LEU A 75 9.24 -10.43 18.41
N ARG A 76 9.70 -11.65 18.71
CA ARG A 76 10.80 -11.88 19.63
C ARG A 76 11.81 -12.86 19.06
N GLU A 77 13.08 -12.47 19.12
CA GLU A 77 14.20 -13.31 18.70
C GLU A 77 14.20 -14.64 19.47
N GLY A 78 14.49 -15.73 18.76
CA GLY A 78 14.48 -17.08 19.33
C GLY A 78 13.10 -17.66 19.64
N SER A 79 11.99 -16.95 19.34
CA SER A 79 10.64 -17.45 19.57
C SER A 79 9.72 -17.16 18.38
N SER A 80 9.66 -18.10 17.43
CA SER A 80 8.79 -17.98 16.24
C SER A 80 7.29 -17.98 16.55
N SER A 81 6.89 -18.53 17.70
CA SER A 81 5.51 -18.53 18.19
C SER A 81 5.11 -17.20 18.84
N PHE A 82 6.07 -16.36 19.23
CA PHE A 82 5.78 -15.06 19.80
C PHE A 82 5.48 -14.06 18.67
N ARG A 83 4.20 -13.83 18.42
CA ARG A 83 3.71 -12.83 17.47
C ARG A 83 2.58 -12.04 18.12
N ILE A 84 2.81 -10.75 18.31
CA ILE A 84 1.85 -9.84 18.93
C ILE A 84 1.40 -8.80 17.90
N PRO A 85 0.13 -8.80 17.47
CA PRO A 85 -0.37 -7.71 16.64
C PRO A 85 -0.48 -6.43 17.46
N VAL A 86 0.01 -5.34 16.89
CA VAL A 86 -0.10 -4.00 17.47
C VAL A 86 -1.50 -3.46 17.19
N ARG A 87 -2.25 -3.06 18.23
CA ARG A 87 -3.65 -2.60 18.08
C ARG A 87 -3.82 -1.13 18.41
N ALA A 88 -3.25 -0.66 19.52
CA ALA A 88 -3.30 0.74 19.93
C ALA A 88 -2.24 1.59 19.20
N ALA A 89 -2.27 1.56 17.87
CA ALA A 89 -1.39 2.36 17.02
C ALA A 89 -2.14 3.44 16.24
N SER A 90 -1.40 4.49 15.87
CA SER A 90 -1.88 5.65 15.12
C SER A 90 -0.81 6.16 14.16
N GLY A 91 -1.20 7.04 13.24
CA GLY A 91 -0.32 7.58 12.19
C GLY A 91 -0.50 6.83 10.87
N ASP A 92 0.61 6.50 10.23
CA ASP A 92 0.63 5.81 8.94
C ASP A 92 0.44 4.28 9.10
N ILE A 93 -0.74 3.86 9.56
CA ILE A 93 -1.12 2.44 9.76
C ILE A 93 -2.58 2.20 9.36
N GLY A 94 -2.94 0.98 8.98
CA GLY A 94 -4.27 0.61 8.47
C GLY A 94 -4.35 0.74 6.95
N GLU A 95 -5.55 1.02 6.43
CA GLU A 95 -5.79 1.20 4.99
C GLU A 95 -5.49 2.65 4.57
N GLY A 96 -4.68 2.83 3.53
CA GLY A 96 -4.42 4.17 3.00
C GLY A 96 -3.32 4.23 1.95
N LYS A 97 -2.96 5.47 1.56
CA LYS A 97 -1.91 5.75 0.58
C LYS A 97 -0.60 6.10 1.28
N PHE A 98 0.17 5.08 1.62
CA PHE A 98 1.43 5.23 2.38
C PHE A 98 2.69 5.15 1.53
N ALA A 99 2.55 4.90 0.22
CA ALA A 99 3.67 4.79 -0.69
C ALA A 99 4.42 6.12 -0.83
N GLY A 100 5.75 6.02 -0.92
CA GLY A 100 6.67 7.15 -1.07
C GLY A 100 6.97 7.87 0.25
N GLY A 101 8.26 8.20 0.44
CA GLY A 101 8.74 8.94 1.59
C GLY A 101 8.81 8.14 2.89
N VAL A 102 9.23 8.83 3.96
CA VAL A 102 9.28 8.26 5.31
C VAL A 102 7.91 8.44 5.99
N ARG A 103 7.43 7.36 6.59
CA ARG A 103 6.15 7.22 7.30
C ARG A 103 6.39 6.84 8.74
N GLN A 104 5.43 7.15 9.61
CA GLN A 104 5.56 6.93 11.05
C GLN A 104 4.31 6.27 11.64
N VAL A 105 4.54 5.19 12.37
CA VAL A 105 3.55 4.55 13.24
C VAL A 105 3.90 4.89 14.68
N ARG A 106 2.95 5.44 15.42
CA ARG A 106 3.02 5.61 16.87
C ARG A 106 2.22 4.53 17.55
N TRP A 107 2.89 3.67 18.32
CA TRP A 107 2.25 2.62 19.11
C TRP A 107 2.23 2.96 20.60
N GLU A 108 1.03 3.05 21.17
CA GLU A 108 0.81 3.24 22.61
C GLU A 108 0.76 1.88 23.32
N PHE A 109 1.92 1.25 23.49
CA PHE A 109 2.03 -0.13 23.99
C PHE A 109 1.37 -0.33 25.37
N GLY A 110 1.27 0.70 26.21
CA GLY A 110 0.59 0.61 27.52
C GLY A 110 -0.92 0.36 27.41
N LYS A 111 -1.56 0.71 26.29
CA LYS A 111 -2.98 0.39 26.05
C LYS A 111 -3.19 -1.07 25.68
N ASP A 112 -2.26 -1.64 24.91
CA ASP A 112 -2.30 -3.05 24.52
C ASP A 112 -1.81 -3.96 25.65
N TYR A 113 -0.80 -3.50 26.39
CA TYR A 113 -0.13 -4.22 27.46
C TYR A 113 0.01 -3.35 28.72
N PRO A 114 -1.08 -3.19 29.50
CA PRO A 114 -1.06 -2.35 30.71
C PRO A 114 -0.09 -2.82 31.79
N ARG A 115 0.31 -4.11 31.76
CA ARG A 115 1.31 -4.70 32.66
C ARG A 115 2.74 -4.57 32.15
N GLY A 116 2.94 -3.87 31.02
CA GLY A 116 4.21 -3.76 30.32
C GLY A 116 4.56 -5.01 29.51
N LEU A 117 5.71 -4.92 28.83
CA LEU A 117 6.32 -6.01 28.08
C LEU A 117 7.56 -6.48 28.85
N SER A 118 7.65 -7.79 29.10
CA SER A 118 8.79 -8.39 29.82
C SER A 118 9.63 -9.24 28.88
N GLY A 119 10.96 -9.08 28.95
CA GLY A 119 11.91 -9.84 28.16
C GLY A 119 12.77 -8.94 27.26
N GLU A 120 13.59 -9.57 26.45
CA GLU A 120 14.53 -8.91 25.52
C GLU A 120 14.42 -9.54 24.13
N GLY A 121 15.08 -8.91 23.15
CA GLY A 121 15.11 -9.37 21.76
C GLY A 121 13.82 -9.09 21.00
N PHE A 122 13.09 -8.02 21.36
CA PHE A 122 11.89 -7.62 20.63
C PHE A 122 12.24 -6.84 19.36
N TYR A 123 11.55 -7.15 18.27
CA TYR A 123 11.68 -6.42 17.01
C TYR A 123 10.33 -6.33 16.28
N PHE A 124 10.22 -5.36 15.38
CA PHE A 124 9.00 -5.13 14.62
C PHE A 124 9.08 -5.73 13.21
N GLU A 125 7.95 -6.24 12.74
CA GLU A 125 7.71 -6.60 11.36
C GLU A 125 6.52 -5.79 10.86
N ILE A 126 6.66 -5.18 9.69
CA ILE A 126 5.57 -4.49 9.01
C ILE A 126 5.06 -5.37 7.89
N SER A 127 3.78 -5.69 7.93
CA SER A 127 3.07 -6.43 6.90
C SER A 127 2.26 -5.45 6.05
N VAL A 128 2.47 -5.49 4.74
CA VAL A 128 1.79 -4.61 3.78
C VAL A 128 1.07 -5.46 2.75
N SER A 129 -0.18 -5.12 2.46
CA SER A 129 -0.94 -5.73 1.36
C SER A 129 -1.62 -4.68 0.51
N LYS A 130 -1.67 -4.87 -0.81
CA LYS A 130 -2.37 -3.95 -1.73
C LYS A 130 -3.88 -4.15 -1.57
N VAL A 131 -4.59 -3.07 -1.25
CA VAL A 131 -6.05 -3.10 -1.15
C VAL A 131 -6.63 -3.06 -2.55
N LYS A 132 -7.39 -4.10 -2.89
CA LYS A 132 -8.12 -4.15 -4.15
C LYS A 132 -9.35 -3.25 -4.01
N SER A 133 -9.41 -2.18 -4.80
CA SER A 133 -10.60 -1.35 -4.91
C SER A 133 -11.75 -2.19 -5.48
N SER A 134 -12.65 -2.67 -4.62
CA SER A 134 -13.92 -3.22 -5.06
C SER A 134 -14.81 -2.05 -5.45
N ASN A 135 -14.98 -1.83 -6.75
CA ASN A 135 -15.91 -0.83 -7.27
C ASN A 135 -17.34 -1.32 -6.99
N LEU A 136 -17.86 -1.07 -5.79
CA LEU A 136 -19.24 -1.36 -5.41
C LEU A 136 -20.25 -0.64 -6.34
N LEU A 137 -19.85 0.48 -6.92
CA LEU A 137 -20.59 1.19 -7.98
C LEU A 137 -20.74 0.40 -9.29
N LEU A 138 -19.82 -0.51 -9.64
CA LEU A 138 -20.01 -1.38 -10.81
C LEU A 138 -21.14 -2.40 -10.59
N TYR A 139 -21.36 -2.84 -9.34
CA TYR A 139 -22.50 -3.71 -9.01
C TYR A 139 -23.83 -2.95 -9.09
N VAL A 140 -23.88 -1.68 -8.70
CA VAL A 140 -25.07 -0.83 -8.86
C VAL A 140 -25.34 -0.53 -10.35
N GLY A 141 -24.28 -0.47 -11.18
CA GLY A 141 -24.40 -0.22 -12.62
C GLY A 141 -24.77 -1.43 -13.49
N LEU A 142 -24.49 -2.67 -13.07
CA LEU A 142 -24.80 -3.88 -13.85
C LEU A 142 -25.95 -4.74 -13.28
N GLY A 143 -26.40 -4.48 -12.04
CA GLY A 143 -27.42 -5.29 -11.35
C GLY A 143 -28.70 -4.55 -10.93
N GLY A 144 -28.88 -3.30 -11.36
CA GLY A 144 -29.96 -2.41 -10.88
C GLY A 144 -31.12 -2.21 -11.85
N LEU A 145 -31.69 -3.26 -12.43
CA LEU A 145 -32.93 -3.17 -13.23
C LEU A 145 -33.87 -4.37 -13.04
N ALA A 146 -33.99 -4.83 -11.79
CA ALA A 146 -34.97 -5.85 -11.41
C ALA A 146 -35.60 -5.54 -10.03
N ALA A 147 -36.13 -4.33 -9.89
CA ALA A 147 -37.20 -4.04 -8.94
C ALA A 147 -38.24 -3.18 -9.66
N VAL A 148 -39.13 -3.88 -10.36
CA VAL A 148 -40.41 -3.34 -10.77
C VAL A 148 -41.16 -2.97 -9.48
N GLY A 149 -41.32 -1.67 -9.24
CA GLY A 149 -42.24 -1.13 -8.24
C GLY A 149 -41.60 -0.47 -7.01
N GLY A 150 -41.19 0.79 -7.16
CA GLY A 150 -41.21 1.74 -6.05
C GLY A 150 -39.87 2.36 -5.64
N ALA A 151 -39.74 3.66 -5.94
CA ALA A 151 -38.79 4.63 -5.38
C ALA A 151 -37.34 4.64 -5.91
N VAL A 152 -37.16 5.10 -7.16
CA VAL A 152 -36.01 5.94 -7.52
C VAL A 152 -36.52 7.38 -7.60
N ALA A 153 -36.56 8.07 -6.46
CA ALA A 153 -36.95 9.48 -6.39
C ALA A 153 -36.21 10.21 -5.25
N LEU A 154 -34.89 10.04 -5.12
CA LEU A 154 -34.14 10.71 -4.04
C LEU A 154 -32.85 11.41 -4.44
N LEU A 155 -32.63 11.78 -5.71
CA LEU A 155 -31.50 12.66 -6.06
C LEU A 155 -31.80 13.62 -7.21
N ALA A 156 -32.89 14.39 -7.13
CA ALA A 156 -33.06 15.58 -7.98
C ALA A 156 -33.95 16.64 -7.32
N GLY A 157 -33.34 17.77 -6.94
CA GLY A 157 -33.99 19.09 -6.94
C GLY A 157 -34.93 19.42 -5.78
N GLY A 158 -34.50 20.35 -4.92
CA GLY A 158 -35.29 20.81 -3.78
C GLY A 158 -36.34 21.88 -4.08
N LYS A 159 -37.34 21.99 -3.20
CA LYS A 159 -37.82 23.22 -2.53
C LYS A 159 -39.02 22.86 -1.63
N LYS A 160 -39.02 23.45 -0.43
CA LYS A 160 -40.06 23.47 0.63
C LYS A 160 -41.51 23.28 0.16
N SER A 161 -42.24 22.36 0.80
CA SER A 161 -43.50 22.60 1.54
C SER A 161 -43.95 21.36 2.33
N GLU A 162 -44.58 21.61 3.48
CA GLU A 162 -45.03 20.68 4.53
C GLU A 162 -46.00 19.58 4.06
N GLY A 163 -45.97 18.43 4.73
CA GLY A 163 -47.03 17.42 4.65
C GLY A 163 -46.66 16.03 5.15
N THR A 164 -46.90 15.80 6.44
CA THR A 164 -47.16 14.50 7.11
C THR A 164 -46.08 13.41 7.10
N THR A 165 -45.50 13.24 8.29
CA THR A 165 -44.66 12.14 8.77
C THR A 165 -45.31 10.76 8.64
N SER A 166 -44.61 9.83 7.99
CA SER A 166 -44.68 8.40 8.35
C SER A 166 -43.31 7.75 8.12
N THR A 167 -42.57 7.59 9.21
CA THR A 167 -41.30 6.87 9.32
C THR A 167 -41.52 5.38 8.98
N PRO A 168 -40.79 4.77 8.03
CA PRO A 168 -40.76 3.32 7.91
C PRO A 168 -39.89 2.74 9.03
N SER A 169 -40.49 1.86 9.84
CA SER A 169 -39.82 1.14 10.93
C SER A 169 -38.66 0.29 10.38
N PRO A 170 -37.46 0.34 10.97
CA PRO A 170 -36.42 -0.65 10.69
C PRO A 170 -36.92 -2.04 11.07
N ALA A 171 -36.65 -3.03 10.22
CA ALA A 171 -36.95 -4.43 10.50
C ALA A 171 -36.28 -4.87 11.82
N GLU A 172 -37.10 -5.26 12.81
CA GLU A 172 -36.65 -5.90 14.04
C GLU A 172 -35.97 -7.22 13.71
N LEU A 173 -34.69 -7.34 14.09
CA LEU A 173 -34.05 -8.65 14.21
C LEU A 173 -34.76 -9.43 15.34
N PRO A 174 -35.05 -10.74 15.16
CA PRO A 174 -35.67 -11.52 16.21
C PRO A 174 -34.76 -11.53 17.46
N MET A 175 -35.33 -11.15 18.61
CA MET A 175 -34.60 -11.18 19.87
C MET A 175 -34.14 -12.61 20.18
N PRO A 176 -32.91 -12.80 20.70
CA PRO A 176 -32.48 -14.11 21.14
C PRO A 176 -33.35 -14.59 22.32
N PRO A 177 -33.54 -15.92 22.47
CA PRO A 177 -34.33 -16.49 23.54
C PRO A 177 -33.86 -16.02 24.92
N ALA A 178 -34.81 -15.70 25.81
CA ALA A 178 -34.50 -15.29 27.18
C ALA A 178 -33.76 -16.41 27.94
N ARG A 179 -32.68 -16.04 28.63
CA ARG A 179 -31.88 -16.95 29.46
C ARG A 179 -32.71 -17.43 30.66
N PRO A 180 -32.78 -18.75 30.94
CA PRO A 180 -33.47 -19.26 32.13
C PRO A 180 -32.76 -18.79 33.40
N THR A 181 -33.53 -18.25 34.34
CA THR A 181 -33.08 -18.01 35.72
C THR A 181 -33.37 -19.26 36.54
N ASN A 182 -32.34 -19.86 37.12
CA ASN A 182 -32.42 -20.83 38.22
C ASN A 182 -31.47 -20.37 39.31
#